data_AF-A0A7V2I0G5-F1
#
_entry.id   AF-A0A7V2I0G5-F1
#
_cell.length_a   1.000
_cell.length_b   1.000
_cell.length_c   1.000
_cell.angle_alpha   90.00
_cell.angle_beta   90.00
_cell.angle_gamma   90.00
#
_symmetry.space_group_name_H-M   'P 1'
#
loop_
_entity.id
_entity.type
_entity.pdbx_description
1 polymer ?
#
loop_
_entity_poly.entity_id
_entity_poly.type
_entity_poly.pdbx_seq_one_letter_code
_entity_poly.pdbx_strand_id
1 'polypeptide(L)'
;MENFINLTIDIYCFIIFLSAIFSWFDLERNNDVVRFINSLSDIVLRPIRNFLFEKLKWSLPIDISPIIAIFLLQLIKTIILKIL
;
A
#
# COMPACT_ATOMS: atom_id res chain seq x y z
N MET A 1 -21.35 3.44 11.00
CA MET A 1 -20.58 2.36 10.34
C MET A 1 -19.61 2.93 9.30
N GLU A 2 -20.10 3.80 8.41
CA GLU A 2 -19.29 4.46 7.37
C GLU A 2 -18.01 5.15 7.88
N ASN A 3 -18.10 5.92 8.98
CA ASN A 3 -16.92 6.60 9.56
C ASN A 3 -15.81 5.63 9.98
N PHE A 4 -16.18 4.44 10.47
CA PHE A 4 -15.21 3.42 10.88
C PHE A 4 -14.51 2.81 9.66
N ILE A 5 -15.26 2.56 8.57
CA ILE A 5 -14.72 2.06 7.31
C ILE A 5 -13.78 3.09 6.69
N ASN A 6 -14.20 4.36 6.64
CA ASN A 6 -13.38 5.47 6.17
C ASN A 6 -12.06 5.55 6.93
N LEU A 7 -12.14 5.63 8.26
CA LEU A 7 -10.96 5.74 9.11
C LEU A 7 -10.01 4.55 8.92
N THR A 8 -10.54 3.33 8.87
CA THR A 8 -9.72 2.12 8.73
C THR A 8 -8.97 2.10 7.40
N ILE A 9 -9.65 2.38 6.30
CA ILE A 9 -9.03 2.37 4.97
C ILE A 9 -8.03 3.52 4.83
N ASP A 10 -8.34 4.71 5.36
CA ASP A 10 -7.46 5.86 5.27
C ASP A 10 -6.18 5.67 6.12
N ILE A 11 -6.29 5.06 7.31
CA ILE A 11 -5.12 4.66 8.11
C ILE A 11 -4.28 3.64 7.35
N TYR A 12 -4.90 2.63 6.73
CA TYR A 12 -4.14 1.63 5.99
C TYR A 12 -3.46 2.21 4.74
N CYS A 13 -4.11 3.14 4.03
CA CYS A 13 -3.48 3.90 2.95
C CYS A 13 -2.27 4.71 3.46
N PHE A 14 -2.36 5.28 4.66
CA PHE A 14 -1.24 6.00 5.28
C PHE A 14 -0.07 5.06 5.62
N ILE A 15 -0.34 3.84 6.11
CA ILE A 15 0.69 2.82 6.35
C ILE A 15 1.43 2.47 5.04
N ILE A 16 0.70 2.24 3.95
CA ILE A 16 1.29 1.99 2.62
C ILE A 16 2.12 3.19 2.14
N PHE A 17 1.63 4.40 2.35
CA PHE A 17 2.35 5.62 2.00
C PHE A 17 3.66 5.76 2.77
N LEU A 18 3.67 5.50 4.08
CA LEU A 18 4.89 5.50 4.89
C LEU A 18 5.87 4.41 4.43
N SER A 19 5.37 3.20 4.14
CA SER A 19 6.21 2.12 3.61
C SER A 19 6.89 2.51 2.30
N ALA A 20 6.18 3.20 1.40
CA ALA A 20 6.74 3.71 0.15
C ALA A 20 7.89 4.70 0.40
N ILE A 21 7.68 5.67 1.29
CA ILE A 21 8.73 6.62 1.67
C ILE A 21 9.93 5.87 2.25
N PHE A 22 9.72 4.97 3.21
CA PHE A 22 10.83 4.24 3.84
C PHE A 22 11.61 3.38 2.84
N SER A 23 10.92 2.77 1.88
CA SER A 23 11.55 1.98 0.82
C SER A 23 12.36 2.86 -0.15
N TRP A 24 11.83 4.00 -0.58
CA TRP A 24 12.53 4.90 -1.52
C TRP A 24 13.79 5.53 -0.92
N PHE A 25 13.83 5.72 0.39
CA PHE A 25 14.98 6.27 1.11
C PHE A 25 15.86 5.21 1.79
N ASP A 26 15.61 3.90 1.58
CA ASP A 26 16.37 2.78 2.16
C ASP A 26 16.50 2.83 3.70
N LEU A 27 15.38 3.10 4.39
CA LEU A 27 15.34 3.33 5.85
C LEU A 27 15.17 2.05 6.70
N GLU A 28 15.32 0.85 6.11
CA GLU A 28 14.92 -0.42 6.75
C GLU A 28 15.89 -0.96 7.80
N ARG A 29 17.19 -0.66 7.68
CA ARG A 29 18.26 -1.50 8.22
C ARG A 29 18.21 -1.72 9.75
N ASN A 30 17.78 -0.73 10.52
CA ASN A 30 17.89 -0.76 11.99
C ASN A 30 16.62 -0.33 12.75
N ASN A 31 15.45 -0.27 12.11
CA ASN A 31 14.24 0.23 12.76
C ASN A 31 13.11 -0.81 12.73
N ASP A 32 12.76 -1.38 13.89
CA ASP A 32 11.66 -2.33 14.04
C ASP A 32 10.31 -1.77 13.62
N VAL A 33 10.08 -0.46 13.80
CA VAL A 33 8.84 0.19 13.39
C VAL A 33 8.72 0.22 11.86
N VAL A 34 9.83 0.48 11.15
CA VAL A 34 9.87 0.45 9.68
C VAL A 34 9.61 -0.97 9.17
N ARG A 35 10.25 -1.98 9.77
CA ARG A 35 9.99 -3.39 9.44
C ARG A 35 8.54 -3.79 9.66
N PHE A 36 7.95 -3.35 10.78
CA PHE A 36 6.54 -3.61 11.07
C PHE A 36 5.62 -2.97 10.01
N ILE A 37 5.83 -1.68 9.69
CA ILE A 37 5.06 -0.95 8.67
C ILE A 37 5.18 -1.60 7.28
N ASN A 38 6.39 -2.02 6.90
CA ASN A 38 6.63 -2.72 5.64
C ASN A 38 5.93 -4.08 5.63
N SER A 39 5.99 -4.84 6.74
CA SER A 39 5.30 -6.14 6.84
C SER A 39 3.78 -6.03 6.68
N LEU A 40 3.15 -4.98 7.22
CA LEU A 40 1.72 -4.71 7.05
C LEU A 40 1.37 -4.27 5.62
N SER A 41 2.24 -3.46 5.02
CA SER A 41 2.04 -2.96 3.66
C SER A 41 2.22 -4.07 2.62
N ASP A 42 3.17 -4.98 2.85
CA ASP A 42 3.49 -6.09 1.94
C ASP A 42 2.34 -7.06 1.72
N ILE A 43 1.37 -7.14 2.64
CA ILE A 43 0.13 -7.91 2.45
C ILE A 43 -0.57 -7.50 1.15
N VAL A 44 -0.59 -6.19 0.84
CA VAL A 44 -1.20 -5.65 -0.39
C VAL A 44 -0.16 -5.31 -1.45
N LEU A 45 1.01 -4.81 -1.07
CA LEU A 45 2.04 -4.41 -2.04
C LEU A 45 2.69 -5.59 -2.75
N ARG A 46 2.98 -6.70 -2.05
CA ARG A 46 3.64 -7.86 -2.66
C ARG A 46 2.88 -8.46 -3.85
N PRO A 47 1.55 -8.73 -3.76
CA PRO A 47 0.84 -9.24 -4.94
C PRO A 47 0.81 -8.24 -6.10
N ILE A 48 0.75 -6.94 -5.82
CA ILE A 48 0.78 -5.89 -6.85
C ILE A 48 2.17 -5.85 -7.52
N ARG A 49 3.25 -5.84 -6.74
CA ARG A 49 4.64 -5.89 -7.22
C ARG A 49 4.88 -7.11 -8.10
N ASN A 50 4.49 -8.30 -7.62
CA ASN A 50 4.65 -9.54 -8.37
C ASN A 50 3.89 -9.47 -9.71
N PHE A 51 2.67 -8.92 -9.72
CA PHE A 51 1.92 -8.76 -10.95
C PHE A 51 2.61 -7.80 -11.94
N LEU A 52 3.05 -6.63 -11.47
CA LEU A 52 3.68 -5.62 -12.32
C LEU A 52 5.03 -6.08 -12.87
N PHE A 53 5.92 -6.53 -11.98
CA PHE A 53 7.30 -6.84 -12.34
C PHE A 53 7.43 -8.22 -13.02
N GLU A 54 6.74 -9.25 -12.54
CA GLU A 54 6.87 -10.60 -13.10
C GLU A 54 5.98 -10.81 -14.32
N LYS A 55 4.71 -10.39 -14.27
CA LYS A 55 3.77 -10.66 -15.37
C LYS A 55 3.80 -9.59 -16.44
N LEU A 56 3.81 -8.31 -16.06
CA LEU A 56 3.80 -7.20 -17.02
C LEU A 56 5.20 -6.81 -17.49
N LYS A 57 6.26 -7.41 -16.93
CA LYS A 57 7.68 -7.08 -17.19
C LYS A 57 7.95 -5.58 -17.04
N TRP A 58 7.26 -4.95 -16.09
CA TRP A 58 7.44 -3.54 -15.78
C TRP A 58 8.84 -3.35 -15.20
N SER A 59 9.62 -2.39 -15.70
CA SER A 59 11.04 -2.20 -15.32
C SER A 59 11.36 -0.78 -14.87
N LEU A 60 10.40 -0.06 -14.28
CA LEU A 60 10.69 1.25 -13.73
C LEU A 60 11.68 1.15 -12.54
N PRO A 61 12.62 2.11 -12.42
CA PRO A 61 13.53 2.18 -11.28
C PRO A 61 12.82 2.47 -9.95
N ILE A 62 11.61 3.04 -10.01
CA ILE A 62 10.82 3.40 -8.84
C ILE A 62 9.62 2.46 -8.69
N ASP A 63 9.39 2.02 -7.47
CA ASP A 63 8.24 1.19 -7.14
C ASP A 63 6.96 2.04 -7.11
N ILE A 64 6.12 1.89 -8.13
CA ILE A 64 4.81 2.54 -8.24
C ILE A 64 3.66 1.73 -7.59
N SER A 65 3.95 0.53 -7.08
CA SER A 65 2.96 -0.35 -6.45
C SER A 65 2.19 0.33 -5.31
N PRO A 66 2.81 1.20 -4.47
CA PRO A 66 2.08 1.94 -3.44
C PRO A 66 0.97 2.84 -3.98
N ILE A 67 1.21 3.49 -5.12
CA ILE A 67 0.22 4.36 -5.77
C ILE A 67 -0.97 3.52 -6.23
N ILE A 68 -0.69 2.39 -6.88
CA ILE A 68 -1.72 1.46 -7.37
C ILE A 68 -2.52 0.87 -6.19
N ALA A 69 -1.85 0.49 -5.10
CA ALA A 69 -2.49 -0.04 -3.91
C ALA A 69 -3.45 0.97 -3.28
N ILE A 70 -3.00 2.22 -3.08
CA ILE A 70 -3.85 3.29 -2.51
C ILE A 70 -5.03 3.57 -3.43
N PHE A 71 -4.83 3.63 -4.74
CA PHE A 71 -5.92 3.83 -5.70
C PHE A 71 -6.97 2.72 -5.61
N LEU A 72 -6.55 1.45 -5.59
CA LEU A 72 -7.46 0.30 -5.47
C LEU A 72 -8.21 0.30 -4.15
N LEU A 73 -7.54 0.63 -3.04
CA LEU A 73 -8.17 0.74 -1.72
C LEU A 73 -9.23 1.84 -1.67
N GLN A 74 -8.97 3.01 -2.25
CA GLN A 74 -9.93 4.11 -2.31
C GLN A 74 -11.12 3.78 -3.23
N LEU A 75 -10.88 3.05 -4.33
CA LEU A 75 -11.95 2.52 -5.18
C LEU A 75 -12.84 1.54 -4.41
N ILE A 76 -12.23 0.58 -3.69
CA ILE A 76 -12.94 -0.39 -2.85
C ILE A 76 -13.75 0.35 -1.76
N LYS A 77 -13.16 1.34 -1.08
CA LYS A 77 -13.84 2.19 -0.09
C LYS A 77 -15.10 2.81 -0.66
N THR A 78 -14.99 3.42 -1.84
CA THR A 78 -16.12 4.08 -2.51
C THR A 78 -17.23 3.09 -2.86
N ILE A 79 -16.87 1.91 -3.35
CA ILE A 79 -17.85 0.85 -3.67
C ILE A 79 -18.54 0.37 -2.40
N ILE A 80 -17.80 0.09 -1.33
CA ILE A 80 -18.35 -0.38 -0.05
C ILE A 80 -19.33 0.65 0.52
N LEU A 81 -18.93 1.93 0.61
CA LEU A 81 -19.77 3.00 1.16
C LEU A 81 -21.00 3.30 0.32
N LYS A 82 -20.97 3.00 -0.98
CA LYS A 82 -22.13 3.17 -1.85
C LYS A 82 -23.18 2.05 -1.66
N ILE A 83 -22.74 0.86 -1.26
CA ILE A 83 -23.61 -0.33 -1.11
C ILE A 83 -24.23 -0.39 0.28
N LEU A 84 -23.50 0.06 1.31
CA LEU A 84 -23.99 0.19 2.69
C LEU A 84 -25.01 1.33 2.83
#